data_AF-A0A6A5HAD1-F1
#
_entry.id   AF-A0A6A5HAD1-F1
#
_cell.length_a   1.000
_cell.length_b   1.000
_cell.length_c   1.000
_cell.angle_alpha   90.00
_cell.angle_beta   90.00
_cell.angle_gamma   90.00
#
_symmetry.space_group_name_H-M   'P 1'
#
loop_
_entity.id
_entity.type
_entity.pdbx_description
1 polymer ?
#
loop_
_entity_poly.entity_id
_entity_poly.type
_entity_poly.pdbx_seq_one_letter_code
_entity_poly.pdbx_strand_id
1 'polypeptide(L)'
;MSNVLLMSCAALLAFNFCAGATPISDSVELSNLAKTCLLDSECEEMTGGILTKFYAMWMCRYLVREVHSVIGLQELRSVLGFIPIVPWKRPSEDKNNTTLVAYYEQKEPVDTYVHGPRNDLLFEKNVAPAIKVMDKRLPMVRTIYRRYLEDRLSHRKINEDVDFMIAQYEVIHGLVNDATEKIKFRGKCSDDS
;
A
#
# COMPACT_ATOMS: atom_id res chain seq x y z
N MET A 1 -0.24 -35.15 36.61
CA MET A 1 -1.67 -34.82 36.42
C MET A 1 -1.79 -33.32 36.70
N SER A 2 -1.41 -32.48 35.74
CA SER A 2 -2.28 -31.82 34.73
C SER A 2 -3.00 -30.58 35.27
N ASN A 3 -2.60 -29.42 34.71
CA ASN A 3 -3.37 -28.24 34.22
C ASN A 3 -4.59 -27.77 35.04
N VAL A 4 -4.82 -26.47 35.26
CA VAL A 4 -4.94 -25.39 34.27
C VAL A 4 -4.66 -24.05 34.96
N LEU A 5 -3.72 -23.27 34.43
CA LEU A 5 -3.59 -21.83 34.74
C LEU A 5 -4.30 -21.07 33.62
N LEU A 6 -5.46 -20.51 33.94
CA LEU A 6 -6.10 -19.47 33.14
C LEU A 6 -5.16 -18.26 33.09
N MET A 7 -4.70 -17.87 31.91
CA MET A 7 -4.20 -16.52 31.67
C MET A 7 -5.10 -15.80 30.68
N SER A 8 -5.89 -14.90 31.26
CA SER A 8 -6.56 -13.77 30.62
C SER A 8 -5.53 -12.94 29.84
N CYS A 9 -5.66 -12.88 28.52
CA CYS A 9 -4.88 -11.98 27.68
C CYS A 9 -5.70 -10.71 27.44
N ALA A 10 -5.60 -9.75 28.36
CA ALA A 10 -6.12 -8.40 28.18
C ALA A 10 -5.03 -7.40 28.52
N ALA A 11 -4.75 -6.53 27.54
CA ALA A 11 -3.93 -5.32 27.59
C ALA A 11 -2.42 -5.51 27.83
N LEU A 12 -1.65 -5.40 26.74
CA LEU A 12 -0.46 -4.53 26.64
C LEU A 12 -0.03 -4.43 25.16
N LEU A 13 0.18 -3.19 24.71
CA LEU A 13 0.60 -2.78 23.37
C LEU A 13 2.07 -3.13 23.06
N ALA A 14 2.42 -4.42 23.03
CA ALA A 14 3.72 -4.85 22.54
C ALA A 14 3.65 -6.24 21.90
N PHE A 15 4.01 -6.29 20.62
CA PHE A 15 4.46 -7.43 19.83
C PHE A 15 4.45 -8.80 20.54
N ASN A 16 3.59 -9.71 20.07
CA ASN A 16 3.82 -11.16 20.02
C ASN A 16 2.75 -11.74 19.07
N PHE A 17 3.04 -11.97 17.79
CA PHE A 17 3.80 -13.13 17.28
C PHE A 17 3.37 -14.43 17.98
N CYS A 18 2.17 -14.91 17.67
CA CYS A 18 1.85 -16.33 17.82
C CYS A 18 2.56 -17.09 16.69
N ALA A 19 3.36 -18.07 17.10
CA ALA A 19 4.21 -18.90 16.27
C ALA A 19 3.45 -19.56 15.11
N GLY A 20 3.92 -19.28 13.89
CA GLY A 20 3.41 -19.85 12.65
C GLY A 20 3.40 -18.90 11.46
N ALA A 21 4.41 -18.04 11.26
CA ALA A 21 4.62 -17.34 9.99
C ALA A 21 6.01 -16.70 9.94
N THR A 22 6.82 -17.01 8.93
CA THR A 22 7.88 -16.09 8.48
C THR A 22 7.83 -15.96 6.95
N PRO A 23 8.15 -14.78 6.37
CA PRO A 23 8.20 -13.45 6.98
C PRO A 23 7.38 -12.40 6.21
N ILE A 24 6.93 -11.39 6.96
CA ILE A 24 6.71 -9.99 6.55
C ILE A 24 7.19 -9.72 5.11
N SER A 25 6.34 -9.93 4.09
CA SER A 25 6.57 -9.67 2.66
C SER A 25 8.05 -9.58 2.25
N ASP A 26 8.68 -10.71 1.97
CA ASP A 26 10.05 -10.85 1.42
C ASP A 26 10.94 -9.65 1.74
N SER A 27 11.57 -9.64 2.92
CA SER A 27 12.51 -8.57 3.35
C SER A 27 13.54 -8.19 2.28
N VAL A 28 13.85 -9.13 1.38
CA VAL A 28 14.63 -8.93 0.16
C VAL A 28 13.95 -7.97 -0.83
N GLU A 29 12.68 -8.16 -1.18
CA GLU A 29 11.93 -7.25 -2.07
C GLU A 29 11.76 -5.86 -1.45
N LEU A 30 11.44 -5.77 -0.14
CA LEU A 30 11.39 -4.49 0.58
C LEU A 30 12.78 -3.80 0.61
N SER A 31 13.85 -4.57 0.78
CA SER A 31 15.22 -4.04 0.71
C SER A 31 15.58 -3.57 -0.70
N ASN A 32 15.20 -4.32 -1.73
CA ASN A 32 15.42 -3.96 -3.13
C ASN A 32 14.65 -2.68 -3.50
N LEU A 33 13.40 -2.56 -3.04
CA LEU A 33 12.60 -1.35 -3.18
C LEU A 33 13.32 -0.15 -2.56
N ALA A 34 13.79 -0.29 -1.31
CA ALA A 34 14.51 0.77 -0.60
C ALA A 34 15.84 1.18 -1.25
N LYS A 35 16.47 0.30 -2.02
CA LYS A 35 17.72 0.57 -2.77
C LYS A 35 17.47 1.15 -4.15
N THR A 36 16.23 1.21 -4.61
CA THR A 36 15.93 1.65 -5.97
C THR A 36 16.21 3.14 -6.14
N CYS A 37 16.57 3.50 -7.37
CA CYS A 37 16.77 4.86 -7.82
C CYS A 37 15.73 5.23 -8.89
N LEU A 38 15.23 6.46 -8.83
CA LEU A 38 14.48 7.09 -9.92
C LEU A 38 15.28 8.22 -10.56
N LEU A 39 15.31 8.22 -11.89
CA LEU A 39 15.97 9.21 -12.73
C LEU A 39 15.08 10.43 -12.97
N ASP A 40 15.69 11.57 -13.31
CA ASP A 40 14.96 12.81 -13.60
C ASP A 40 13.91 12.62 -14.72
N SER A 41 14.24 11.88 -15.78
CA SER A 41 13.31 11.58 -16.88
C SER A 41 12.12 10.72 -16.47
N GLU A 42 12.31 9.80 -15.52
CA GLU A 42 11.25 8.94 -14.99
C GLU A 42 10.31 9.77 -14.09
N CYS A 43 10.87 10.72 -13.36
CA CYS A 43 10.10 11.67 -12.57
C CYS A 43 9.31 12.65 -13.45
N GLU A 44 9.85 13.08 -14.59
CA GLU A 44 9.09 13.85 -15.58
C GLU A 44 7.93 13.02 -16.16
N GLU A 45 8.20 11.75 -16.55
CA GLU A 45 7.18 10.80 -17.02
C GLU A 45 6.06 10.61 -15.98
N MET A 46 6.43 10.50 -14.69
CA MET A 46 5.50 10.32 -13.57
C MET A 46 4.52 11.50 -13.40
N THR A 47 4.94 12.71 -13.78
CA THR A 47 4.08 13.91 -13.79
C THR A 47 3.32 14.12 -15.11
N GLY A 48 3.32 13.11 -15.98
CA GLY A 48 2.71 13.20 -17.32
C GLY A 48 3.46 14.13 -18.27
N GLY A 49 4.73 14.44 -18.00
CA GLY A 49 5.54 15.39 -18.78
C GLY A 49 5.16 16.86 -18.59
N ILE A 50 4.28 17.17 -17.61
CA ILE A 50 3.83 18.55 -17.35
C ILE A 50 4.90 19.34 -16.59
N LEU A 51 5.52 18.69 -15.60
CA LEU A 51 6.57 19.30 -14.79
C LEU A 51 7.93 18.84 -15.30
N THR A 52 8.93 19.70 -15.15
CA THR A 52 10.31 19.42 -15.56
C THR A 52 11.30 19.67 -14.43
N LYS A 53 12.46 19.02 -14.50
CA LYS A 53 13.61 19.24 -13.61
C LYS A 53 13.23 19.17 -12.12
N PHE A 54 13.50 20.24 -11.37
CA PHE A 54 13.31 20.32 -9.93
C PHE A 54 11.85 20.05 -9.51
N TYR A 55 10.88 20.60 -10.23
CA TYR A 55 9.45 20.42 -9.91
C TYR A 55 8.99 18.99 -10.17
N ALA A 56 9.46 18.38 -11.26
CA ALA A 56 9.20 16.97 -11.53
C ALA A 56 9.76 16.08 -10.43
N MET A 57 11.00 16.34 -9.99
CA MET A 57 11.65 15.57 -8.92
C MET A 57 10.92 15.71 -7.57
N TRP A 58 10.53 16.93 -7.21
CA TRP A 58 9.78 17.17 -5.97
C TRP A 58 8.42 16.45 -5.99
N MET A 59 7.68 16.58 -7.10
CA MET A 59 6.40 15.88 -7.26
C MET A 59 6.57 14.36 -7.34
N CYS A 60 7.62 13.86 -7.99
CA CYS A 60 7.91 12.44 -8.09
C CYS A 60 8.13 11.80 -6.72
N ARG A 61 8.88 12.47 -5.83
CA ARG A 61 9.04 12.01 -4.44
C ARG A 61 7.70 11.92 -3.71
N TYR A 62 6.84 12.91 -3.91
CA TYR A 62 5.51 12.90 -3.34
C TYR A 62 4.65 11.77 -3.93
N LEU A 63 4.59 11.67 -5.27
CA LEU A 63 3.81 10.67 -5.99
C LEU A 63 4.25 9.24 -5.69
N VAL A 64 5.54 8.96 -5.51
CA VAL A 64 5.99 7.62 -5.11
C VAL A 64 5.40 7.19 -3.77
N ARG A 65 5.29 8.11 -2.80
CA ARG A 65 4.69 7.87 -1.48
C ARG A 65 3.18 7.67 -1.59
N GLU A 66 2.50 8.53 -2.35
CA GLU A 66 1.04 8.42 -2.43
C GLU A 66 0.55 7.33 -3.39
N VAL A 67 1.32 6.96 -4.41
CA VAL A 67 0.85 6.03 -5.44
C VAL A 67 1.08 4.58 -5.03
N HIS A 68 2.05 4.30 -4.14
CA HIS A 68 2.17 2.95 -3.61
C HIS A 68 0.94 2.55 -2.79
N SER A 69 0.29 3.48 -2.06
CA SER A 69 -0.92 3.19 -1.30
C SER A 69 -2.10 2.90 -2.24
N VAL A 70 -2.22 3.66 -3.34
CA VAL A 70 -3.18 3.38 -4.42
C VAL A 70 -2.98 1.97 -4.97
N ILE A 71 -1.74 1.58 -5.27
CA ILE A 71 -1.41 0.23 -5.74
C ILE A 71 -1.79 -0.80 -4.67
N GLY A 72 -1.45 -0.57 -3.41
CA GLY A 72 -1.77 -1.50 -2.31
C GLY A 72 -3.27 -1.70 -2.13
N LEU A 73 -4.08 -0.64 -2.25
CA LEU A 73 -5.54 -0.74 -2.24
C LEU A 73 -6.08 -1.52 -3.43
N GLN A 74 -5.52 -1.32 -4.63
CA GLN A 74 -5.88 -2.12 -5.81
C GLN A 74 -5.61 -3.62 -5.57
N GLU A 75 -4.47 -3.96 -4.97
CA GLU A 75 -4.13 -5.35 -4.64
C GLU A 75 -5.04 -5.91 -3.53
N LEU A 76 -5.36 -5.14 -2.49
CA LEU A 76 -6.31 -5.54 -1.45
C LEU A 76 -7.68 -5.88 -2.02
N ARG A 77 -8.22 -5.01 -2.89
CA ARG A 77 -9.50 -5.26 -3.57
C ARG A 77 -9.42 -6.50 -4.44
N SER A 78 -8.35 -6.64 -5.23
CA SER A 78 -8.15 -7.82 -6.08
C SER A 78 -8.14 -9.11 -5.28
N VAL A 79 -7.41 -9.16 -4.16
CA VAL A 79 -7.31 -10.35 -3.29
C VAL A 79 -8.66 -10.67 -2.63
N LEU A 80 -9.45 -9.66 -2.27
CA LEU A 80 -10.82 -9.84 -1.75
C LEU A 80 -11.85 -10.16 -2.85
N GLY A 81 -11.46 -10.18 -4.13
CA GLY A 81 -12.36 -10.42 -5.26
C GLY A 81 -13.25 -9.20 -5.60
N PHE A 82 -12.89 -8.01 -5.14
CA PHE A 82 -13.59 -6.76 -5.42
C PHE A 82 -12.98 -6.04 -6.62
N ILE A 83 -13.82 -5.31 -7.35
CA ILE A 83 -13.37 -4.51 -8.48
C ILE A 83 -12.56 -3.31 -7.94
N PRO A 84 -11.36 -3.02 -8.49
CA PRO A 84 -10.62 -1.81 -8.18
C PRO A 84 -11.43 -0.55 -8.54
N ILE A 85 -11.61 0.38 -7.59
CA ILE A 85 -12.31 1.64 -7.86
C ILE A 85 -11.29 2.76 -7.99
N VAL A 86 -11.13 3.26 -9.22
CA VAL A 86 -10.51 4.55 -9.51
C VAL A 86 -11.42 5.26 -10.52
N PRO A 87 -11.85 6.52 -10.30
CA PRO A 87 -11.50 7.40 -9.18
C PRO A 87 -12.20 7.01 -7.88
N TRP A 88 -11.55 7.30 -6.75
CA TRP A 88 -12.02 6.98 -5.41
C TRP A 88 -13.38 7.62 -5.16
N LYS A 89 -14.39 6.79 -4.92
CA LYS A 89 -15.67 7.30 -4.42
C LYS A 89 -15.48 7.65 -2.94
N ARG A 90 -16.06 8.77 -2.50
CA ARG A 90 -16.15 9.01 -1.05
C ARG A 90 -16.89 7.85 -0.39
N PRO A 91 -16.46 7.40 0.81
CA PRO A 91 -17.24 6.47 1.59
C PRO A 91 -18.68 6.98 1.70
N SER A 92 -19.67 6.13 1.37
CA SER A 92 -21.07 6.48 1.59
C SER A 92 -21.33 6.53 3.10
N GLU A 93 -22.03 7.56 3.58
CA GLU A 93 -22.45 7.67 4.97
C GLU A 93 -23.62 6.73 5.32
N ASP A 94 -24.22 6.07 4.31
CA ASP A 94 -25.34 5.14 4.49
C ASP A 94 -24.88 3.87 5.20
N LYS A 95 -25.26 3.74 6.47
CA LYS A 95 -24.88 2.65 7.39
C LYS A 95 -25.61 1.32 7.18
N ASN A 96 -26.38 1.18 6.10
CA ASN A 96 -27.18 -0.02 5.82
C ASN A 96 -26.55 -0.84 4.69
N ASN A 97 -25.43 -1.48 5.01
CA ASN A 97 -24.63 -2.25 4.06
C ASN A 97 -25.23 -3.66 3.97
N THR A 98 -26.03 -3.92 2.94
CA THR A 98 -26.64 -5.25 2.71
C THR A 98 -25.72 -6.21 1.96
N THR A 99 -24.56 -5.74 1.48
CA THR A 99 -23.59 -6.54 0.74
C THR A 99 -22.19 -6.44 1.35
N LEU A 100 -21.39 -7.49 1.18
CA LEU A 100 -19.99 -7.51 1.64
C LEU A 100 -19.14 -6.41 0.98
N VAL A 101 -19.41 -6.10 -0.30
CA VAL A 101 -18.73 -5.01 -1.02
C VAL A 101 -19.06 -3.67 -0.40
N ALA A 102 -20.34 -3.39 -0.09
CA ALA A 102 -20.73 -2.15 0.57
C ALA A 102 -20.15 -2.06 2.00
N TYR A 103 -20.03 -3.19 2.70
CA TYR A 103 -19.34 -3.24 3.99
C TYR A 103 -17.86 -2.86 3.87
N TYR A 104 -17.17 -3.44 2.89
CA TYR A 104 -15.78 -3.11 2.60
C TYR A 104 -15.61 -1.64 2.20
N GLU A 105 -16.41 -1.13 1.27
CA GLU A 105 -16.31 0.27 0.79
C GLU A 105 -16.50 1.31 1.90
N GLN A 106 -17.28 1.00 2.93
CA GLN A 106 -17.43 1.88 4.09
C GLN A 106 -16.17 1.89 4.97
N LYS A 107 -15.47 0.77 5.05
CA LYS A 107 -14.31 0.56 5.92
C LYS A 107 -12.98 0.63 5.19
N GLU A 108 -12.98 0.79 3.88
CA GLU A 108 -11.79 0.78 3.06
C GLU A 108 -10.81 1.84 3.59
N PRO A 109 -9.53 1.47 3.80
CA PRO A 109 -8.53 2.37 4.35
C PRO A 109 -8.04 3.38 3.29
N VAL A 110 -8.98 4.11 2.69
CA VAL A 110 -8.69 5.23 1.79
C VAL A 110 -8.29 6.42 2.64
N ASP A 111 -7.06 6.89 2.50
CA ASP A 111 -6.70 8.20 3.00
C ASP A 111 -7.46 9.26 2.19
N THR A 112 -8.57 9.76 2.75
CA THR A 112 -9.42 10.75 2.10
C THR A 112 -8.80 12.15 2.03
N TYR A 113 -7.73 12.43 2.78
CA TYR A 113 -6.95 13.66 2.68
C TYR A 113 -5.98 13.58 1.51
N VAL A 114 -5.39 12.41 1.28
CA VAL A 114 -4.44 12.18 0.18
C VAL A 114 -5.14 11.85 -1.13
N HIS A 115 -6.14 10.98 -1.11
CA HIS A 115 -6.81 10.45 -2.30
C HIS A 115 -8.14 11.13 -2.61
N GLY A 116 -8.55 12.09 -1.78
CA GLY A 116 -9.78 12.84 -1.97
C GLY A 116 -9.63 14.04 -2.88
N PRO A 117 -10.76 14.61 -3.33
CA PRO A 117 -10.79 15.77 -4.25
C PRO A 117 -10.26 17.08 -3.63
N ARG A 118 -9.81 17.05 -2.36
CA ARG A 118 -9.21 18.20 -1.67
C ARG A 118 -7.68 18.12 -1.61
N ASN A 119 -7.06 17.08 -2.15
CA ASN A 119 -5.61 17.04 -2.24
C ASN A 119 -5.14 17.87 -3.43
N ASP A 120 -4.52 19.01 -3.16
CA ASP A 120 -3.98 19.91 -4.18
C ASP A 120 -2.67 19.39 -4.81
N LEU A 121 -2.08 18.30 -4.28
CA LEU A 121 -0.81 17.72 -4.71
C LEU A 121 -1.00 16.42 -5.50
N LEU A 122 -1.85 15.50 -5.03
CA LEU A 122 -2.19 14.28 -5.76
C LEU A 122 -3.34 14.57 -6.74
N PHE A 123 -3.02 15.23 -7.85
CA PHE A 123 -4.00 15.36 -8.92
C PHE A 123 -4.35 13.98 -9.46
N GLU A 124 -5.64 13.63 -9.54
CA GLU A 124 -6.12 12.35 -10.09
C GLU A 124 -5.52 12.07 -11.50
N LYS A 125 -5.35 13.12 -12.32
CA LYS A 125 -4.71 13.03 -13.64
C LYS A 125 -3.26 12.52 -13.61
N ASN A 126 -2.56 12.67 -12.48
CA ASN A 126 -1.17 12.23 -12.30
C ASN A 126 -1.10 10.81 -11.72
N VAL A 127 -2.20 10.27 -11.16
CA VAL A 127 -2.22 8.92 -10.58
C VAL A 127 -1.95 7.87 -11.65
N ALA A 128 -2.65 7.90 -12.78
CA ALA A 128 -2.46 6.90 -13.83
C ALA A 128 -1.05 6.91 -14.47
N PRO A 129 -0.48 8.07 -14.86
CA PRO A 129 0.92 8.15 -15.28
C PRO A 129 1.89 7.65 -14.21
N ALA A 130 1.67 7.98 -12.94
CA ALA A 130 2.56 7.55 -11.87
C ALA A 130 2.49 6.05 -11.59
N ILE A 131 1.30 5.44 -11.58
CA ILE A 131 1.15 3.98 -11.50
C ILE A 131 1.90 3.32 -12.65
N LYS A 132 1.79 3.84 -13.88
CA LYS A 132 2.49 3.29 -15.04
C LYS A 132 4.01 3.32 -14.86
N VAL A 133 4.57 4.41 -14.34
CA VAL A 133 6.01 4.50 -14.05
C VAL A 133 6.39 3.55 -12.91
N MET A 134 5.59 3.47 -11.85
CA MET A 134 5.83 2.55 -10.74
C MET A 134 5.77 1.08 -11.18
N ASP A 135 4.81 0.69 -12.01
CA ASP A 135 4.72 -0.69 -12.52
C ASP A 135 5.92 -1.04 -13.42
N LYS A 136 6.46 -0.05 -14.15
CA LYS A 136 7.65 -0.21 -14.99
C LYS A 136 8.95 -0.28 -14.17
N ARG A 137 9.10 0.54 -13.14
CA ARG A 137 10.37 0.73 -12.40
C ARG A 137 10.43 0.00 -11.09
N LEU A 138 9.28 -0.15 -10.46
CA LEU A 138 9.07 -0.72 -9.14
C LEU A 138 8.01 -1.85 -9.18
N PRO A 139 8.08 -2.81 -10.13
CA PRO A 139 7.05 -3.86 -10.25
C PRO A 139 6.89 -4.68 -8.96
N MET A 140 7.97 -4.75 -8.15
CA MET A 140 7.97 -5.39 -6.83
C MET A 140 6.92 -4.81 -5.86
N VAL A 141 6.48 -3.56 -6.01
CA VAL A 141 5.45 -2.98 -5.12
C VAL A 141 4.17 -3.80 -5.21
N ARG A 142 3.71 -4.14 -6.43
CA ARG A 142 2.55 -5.02 -6.61
C ARG A 142 2.80 -6.41 -6.05
N THR A 143 3.99 -6.97 -6.32
CA THR A 143 4.37 -8.30 -5.85
C THR A 143 4.34 -8.40 -4.33
N ILE A 144 4.92 -7.42 -3.63
CA ILE A 144 4.93 -7.28 -2.18
C ILE A 144 3.51 -7.31 -1.63
N TYR A 145 2.65 -6.38 -2.08
CA TYR A 145 1.27 -6.31 -1.58
C TYR A 145 0.50 -7.60 -1.88
N ARG A 146 0.52 -8.06 -3.14
CA ARG A 146 -0.25 -9.22 -3.57
C ARG A 146 0.14 -10.48 -2.81
N ARG A 147 1.44 -10.82 -2.79
CA ARG A 147 1.93 -12.03 -2.10
C ARG A 147 1.59 -11.99 -0.61
N TYR A 148 1.82 -10.86 0.04
CA TYR A 148 1.52 -10.72 1.46
C TYR A 148 0.04 -10.93 1.76
N LEU A 149 -0.84 -10.31 0.97
CA LEU A 149 -2.28 -10.38 1.17
C LEU A 149 -2.84 -11.76 0.81
N GLU A 150 -2.37 -12.38 -0.27
CA GLU A 150 -2.75 -13.75 -0.65
C GLU A 150 -2.33 -14.77 0.42
N ASP A 151 -1.10 -14.67 0.95
CA ASP A 151 -0.62 -15.51 2.06
C ASP A 151 -1.54 -15.40 3.28
N ARG A 152 -1.90 -14.17 3.65
CA ARG A 152 -2.79 -13.89 4.79
C ARG A 152 -4.22 -14.37 4.57
N LEU A 153 -4.70 -14.44 3.34
CA LEU A 153 -6.03 -14.91 2.98
C LEU A 153 -6.11 -16.43 2.76
N SER A 154 -5.00 -17.10 2.44
CA SER A 154 -4.93 -18.51 1.97
C SER A 154 -5.66 -19.56 2.83
N HIS A 155 -5.94 -19.25 4.11
CA HIS A 155 -6.62 -20.14 5.06
C HIS A 155 -7.90 -19.54 5.65
N ARG A 156 -8.48 -18.54 4.96
CA ARG A 156 -9.53 -17.67 5.49
C ARG A 156 -10.74 -17.56 4.55
N LYS A 157 -11.88 -17.15 5.10
CA LYS A 157 -13.08 -16.87 4.31
C LYS A 157 -13.26 -15.37 4.16
N ILE A 158 -13.35 -14.90 2.93
CA ILE A 158 -13.40 -13.47 2.58
C ILE A 158 -14.47 -12.71 3.40
N ASN A 159 -15.67 -13.27 3.54
CA ASN A 159 -16.79 -12.63 4.23
C ASN A 159 -16.62 -12.48 5.75
N GLU A 160 -15.83 -13.33 6.38
CA GLU A 160 -15.57 -13.31 7.84
C GLU A 160 -14.29 -12.51 8.18
N ASP A 161 -13.42 -12.28 7.18
CA ASP A 161 -12.06 -11.77 7.38
C ASP A 161 -11.78 -10.41 6.71
N VAL A 162 -12.80 -9.66 6.24
CA VAL A 162 -12.57 -8.31 5.64
C VAL A 162 -11.81 -7.38 6.58
N ASP A 163 -12.26 -7.26 7.84
CA ASP A 163 -11.61 -6.40 8.84
C ASP A 163 -10.18 -6.87 9.13
N PHE A 164 -9.97 -8.20 9.14
CA PHE A 164 -8.64 -8.78 9.28
C PHE A 164 -7.74 -8.41 8.10
N MET A 165 -8.24 -8.49 6.86
CA MET A 165 -7.49 -8.15 5.66
C MET A 165 -7.17 -6.65 5.58
N ILE A 166 -8.06 -5.78 6.04
CA ILE A 166 -7.78 -4.34 6.20
C ILE A 166 -6.64 -4.14 7.21
N ALA A 167 -6.67 -4.80 8.36
CA ALA A 167 -5.59 -4.72 9.34
C ALA A 167 -4.25 -5.25 8.80
N GLN A 168 -4.28 -6.32 7.98
CA GLN A 168 -3.08 -6.83 7.32
C GLN A 168 -2.56 -5.86 6.25
N TYR A 169 -3.45 -5.20 5.50
CA TYR A 169 -3.09 -4.14 4.57
C TYR A 169 -2.34 -3.01 5.27
N GLU A 170 -2.82 -2.53 6.42
CA GLU A 170 -2.15 -1.46 7.18
C GLU A 170 -0.71 -1.84 7.57
N VAL A 171 -0.49 -3.11 7.95
CA VAL A 171 0.84 -3.63 8.28
C VAL A 171 1.77 -3.56 7.08
N ILE A 172 1.36 -4.10 5.93
CA ILE A 172 2.22 -4.11 4.75
C ILE A 172 2.36 -2.72 4.13
N HIS A 173 1.33 -1.89 4.22
CA HIS A 173 1.34 -0.50 3.81
C HIS A 173 2.42 0.30 4.53
N GLY A 174 2.52 0.17 5.86
CA GLY A 174 3.57 0.84 6.64
C GLY A 174 4.98 0.43 6.20
N LEU A 175 5.19 -0.86 5.93
CA LEU A 175 6.50 -1.37 5.50
C LEU A 175 6.89 -0.91 4.09
N VAL A 176 5.94 -0.89 3.17
CA VAL A 176 6.17 -0.36 1.82
C VAL A 176 6.42 1.15 1.89
N ASN A 177 5.66 1.90 2.70
CA ASN A 177 5.90 3.32 2.92
C ASN A 177 7.34 3.56 3.41
N ASP A 178 7.77 2.86 4.45
CA ASP A 178 9.14 2.97 4.99
C ASP A 178 10.23 2.63 3.95
N ALA A 179 9.95 1.70 3.04
CA ALA A 179 10.85 1.36 1.95
C ALA A 179 10.88 2.44 0.86
N THR A 180 9.72 2.98 0.49
CA THR A 180 9.63 4.03 -0.53
C THR A 180 10.24 5.36 -0.09
N GLU A 181 10.22 5.68 1.21
CA GLU A 181 10.90 6.86 1.77
C GLU A 181 12.43 6.81 1.58
N LYS A 182 13.00 5.61 1.41
CA LYS A 182 14.44 5.39 1.21
C LYS A 182 14.86 5.43 -0.25
N ILE A 183 13.91 5.44 -1.19
CA ILE A 183 14.21 5.53 -2.63
C ILE A 183 15.06 6.78 -2.90
N LYS A 184 16.13 6.58 -3.66
CA LYS A 184 17.05 7.65 -4.03
C LYS A 184 16.55 8.36 -5.27
N PHE A 185 16.76 9.68 -5.31
CA PHE A 185 16.43 10.55 -6.44
C PHE A 185 17.70 11.32 -6.83
N ARG A 186 17.91 11.56 -8.14
CA ARG A 186 19.08 12.28 -8.71
C ARG A 186 20.42 11.54 -8.48
N GLY A 187 21.55 12.11 -8.94
CA GLY A 187 22.94 11.63 -8.91
C GLY A 187 23.54 11.02 -7.62
N LYS A 188 22.74 10.77 -6.58
CA LYS A 188 23.03 9.86 -5.46
C LYS A 188 22.80 8.38 -5.78
N CYS A 189 22.31 8.08 -6.99
CA CYS A 189 22.09 6.72 -7.45
C CYS A 189 23.38 5.95 -7.78
N SER A 190 24.54 6.60 -7.66
CA SER A 190 25.83 6.10 -8.11
C SER A 190 26.91 5.99 -7.00
N ASP A 191 26.57 6.16 -5.72
CA ASP A 191 27.59 6.25 -4.65
C ASP A 191 27.67 5.04 -3.69
N ASP A 192 27.12 3.86 -4.02
CA ASP A 192 27.27 2.66 -3.18
C ASP A 192 27.53 1.38 -4.03
N SER A 193 28.59 1.38 -4.84
CA SER A 193 29.17 0.17 -5.44
C SER A 193 30.22 -0.45 -4.54
#